data_AF-A0A6A4CP75-F1
#
_entry.id   AF-A0A6A4CP75-F1
#
_cell.length_a   1.000
_cell.length_b   1.000
_cell.length_c   1.000
_cell.angle_alpha   90.00
_cell.angle_beta   90.00
_cell.angle_gamma   90.00
#
_symmetry.space_group_name_H-M   'P 1'
#
loop_
_entity.id
_entity.type
_entity.pdbx_description
1 polymer ?
#
loop_
_entity_poly.entity_id
_entity_poly.type
_entity_poly.pdbx_seq_one_letter_code
_entity_poly.pdbx_strand_id
1 'polypeptide(L)'
;MIQPFYSDSASVDKARTFWDDFDRATEGLEDALRLSAFRECLKGKAGEQWWMYSQTNDFETLRTRFHNQFICQTPLQMIERLKSTKRSKGMSAEVWGDLISSLCDAAQCYDAEMRYQYFLSGLRNKEWKAALATTMVNSIPHAVAVLLFKNMHLPIEDDSEFAEASGSKPSTENTMMQQMLTMMQ
;
A
#
# COMPACT_ATOMS: atom_id res chain seq x y z
N MET A 1 -18.39 -10.81 -21.23
CA MET A 1 -18.86 -9.53 -20.68
C MET A 1 -17.72 -8.96 -19.85
N ILE A 2 -17.24 -7.77 -20.19
CA ILE A 2 -16.13 -7.13 -19.48
C ILE A 2 -16.65 -6.64 -18.12
N GLN A 3 -15.92 -6.92 -17.05
CA GLN A 3 -16.33 -6.52 -15.71
C GLN A 3 -16.12 -5.00 -15.53
N PRO A 4 -17.01 -4.30 -14.79
CA PRO A 4 -16.80 -2.89 -14.47
C PRO A 4 -15.54 -2.67 -13.62
N PHE A 5 -14.83 -1.59 -13.89
CA PHE A 5 -13.68 -1.14 -13.11
C PHE A 5 -14.10 -0.05 -12.13
N TYR A 6 -14.08 -0.35 -10.83
CA TYR A 6 -14.43 0.58 -9.77
C TYR A 6 -13.19 1.31 -9.25
N SER A 7 -12.96 2.54 -9.74
CA SER A 7 -11.74 3.32 -9.49
C SER A 7 -11.48 3.64 -8.03
N ASP A 8 -12.54 3.83 -7.23
CA ASP A 8 -12.42 4.36 -5.86
C ASP A 8 -11.88 3.31 -4.87
N SER A 9 -11.94 2.03 -5.22
CA SER A 9 -11.50 0.90 -4.38
C SER A 9 -10.56 -0.08 -5.10
N ALA A 10 -10.13 0.25 -6.32
CA ALA A 10 -9.24 -0.58 -7.09
C ALA A 10 -7.79 -0.53 -6.55
N SER A 11 -7.22 -1.70 -6.30
CA SER A 11 -5.77 -1.84 -6.11
C SER A 11 -5.05 -1.84 -7.47
N VAL A 12 -3.73 -1.65 -7.45
CA VAL A 12 -2.87 -1.76 -8.64
C VAL A 12 -3.05 -3.11 -9.35
N ASP A 13 -3.13 -4.21 -8.60
CA ASP A 13 -3.32 -5.55 -9.18
C ASP A 13 -4.69 -5.71 -9.83
N LYS A 14 -5.75 -5.13 -9.22
CA LYS A 14 -7.08 -5.11 -9.83
C LYS A 14 -7.12 -4.25 -11.09
N ALA A 15 -6.43 -3.11 -11.09
CA ALA A 15 -6.32 -2.25 -12.27
C ALA A 15 -5.57 -2.95 -13.41
N ARG A 16 -4.47 -3.65 -13.11
CA ARG A 16 -3.73 -4.46 -14.08
C ARG A 16 -4.58 -5.59 -14.65
N THR A 17 -5.22 -6.37 -13.78
CA THR A 17 -6.09 -7.48 -14.18
C THR A 17 -7.23 -6.99 -15.08
N PHE A 18 -7.91 -5.90 -14.68
CA PHE A 18 -8.95 -5.29 -15.49
C PHE A 18 -8.42 -4.86 -16.86
N TRP A 19 -7.26 -4.20 -16.91
CA TRP A 19 -6.67 -3.75 -18.18
C TRP A 19 -6.38 -4.92 -19.11
N ASP A 20 -5.74 -5.98 -18.61
CA ASP A 20 -5.37 -7.15 -19.40
C ASP A 20 -6.62 -7.89 -19.94
N ASP A 21 -7.68 -7.98 -19.14
CA ASP A 21 -8.96 -8.55 -19.55
C ASP A 21 -9.69 -7.66 -20.57
N PHE A 22 -9.67 -6.34 -20.37
CA PHE A 22 -10.26 -5.36 -21.27
C PHE A 22 -9.56 -5.36 -22.64
N ASP A 23 -8.22 -5.32 -22.65
CA ASP A 23 -7.40 -5.28 -23.87
C ASP A 23 -7.68 -6.54 -24.71
N ARG A 24 -7.62 -7.72 -24.07
CA ARG A 24 -7.92 -9.00 -24.72
C ARG A 24 -9.36 -9.12 -25.22
N ALA A 25 -10.34 -8.64 -24.45
CA ALA A 25 -11.74 -8.72 -24.84
C ALA A 25 -12.13 -7.75 -25.97
N THR A 26 -11.30 -6.74 -26.24
CA THR A 26 -11.54 -5.72 -27.26
C THR A 26 -10.55 -5.78 -28.42
N GLU A 27 -9.74 -6.84 -28.48
CA GLU A 27 -8.79 -7.08 -29.57
C GLU A 27 -9.52 -7.15 -30.92
N GLY A 28 -8.98 -6.44 -31.92
CA GLY A 28 -9.57 -6.36 -33.26
C GLY A 28 -10.73 -5.37 -33.44
N LEU A 29 -11.18 -4.69 -32.37
CA LEU A 29 -12.16 -3.60 -32.48
C LEU A 29 -11.48 -2.28 -32.85
N GLU A 30 -12.22 -1.41 -33.55
CA GLU A 30 -11.77 -0.04 -33.82
C GLU A 30 -11.68 0.79 -32.54
N ASP A 31 -10.71 1.70 -32.48
CA ASP A 31 -10.42 2.54 -31.31
C ASP A 31 -11.66 3.25 -30.75
N ALA A 32 -12.52 3.80 -31.60
CA ALA A 32 -13.74 4.47 -31.16
C ALA A 32 -14.66 3.54 -30.34
N LEU A 33 -14.82 2.28 -30.78
CA LEU A 33 -15.61 1.28 -30.07
C LEU A 33 -14.93 0.87 -28.75
N ARG A 34 -13.60 0.75 -28.75
CA ARG A 34 -12.82 0.44 -27.54
C ARG A 34 -12.94 1.55 -26.50
N LEU A 35 -12.87 2.82 -26.91
CA LEU A 35 -13.04 3.97 -26.03
C LEU A 35 -14.47 4.03 -25.44
N SER A 36 -15.50 3.80 -26.26
CA SER A 36 -16.89 3.72 -25.78
C SER A 36 -17.09 2.56 -24.79
N ALA A 37 -16.57 1.37 -25.09
CA ALA A 37 -16.64 0.22 -24.21
C ALA A 37 -15.92 0.47 -22.87
N PHE A 38 -14.75 1.11 -22.92
CA PHE A 38 -14.00 1.48 -21.71
C PHE A 38 -14.79 2.47 -20.86
N ARG A 39 -15.40 3.48 -21.47
CA ARG A 39 -16.22 4.48 -20.77
C ARG A 39 -17.39 3.85 -20.01
N GLU A 40 -18.01 2.83 -20.60
CA GLU A 40 -19.08 2.05 -19.96
C GLU A 40 -18.58 1.21 -18.80
N CYS A 41 -17.36 0.67 -18.90
CA CYS A 41 -16.74 -0.15 -17.85
C CYS A 41 -16.22 0.69 -16.67
N LEU A 42 -15.80 1.94 -16.90
CA LEU A 42 -15.25 2.81 -15.87
C LEU A 42 -16.35 3.31 -14.91
N LYS A 43 -16.22 2.96 -13.62
CA LYS A 43 -17.12 3.36 -12.54
C LYS A 43 -16.33 3.96 -11.38
N GLY A 44 -16.98 4.82 -10.61
CA GLY A 44 -16.38 5.47 -9.45
C GLY A 44 -15.95 6.90 -9.74
N LYS A 45 -15.96 7.72 -8.69
CA LYS A 45 -15.81 9.17 -8.81
C LYS A 45 -14.43 9.56 -9.33
N ALA A 46 -13.37 8.91 -8.83
CA ALA A 46 -12.01 9.22 -9.23
C ALA A 46 -11.78 8.93 -10.72
N GLY A 47 -12.29 7.79 -11.22
CA GLY A 47 -12.19 7.39 -12.61
C GLY A 47 -12.99 8.27 -13.54
N GLU A 48 -14.24 8.58 -13.18
CA GLU A 48 -15.10 9.46 -13.98
C GLU A 48 -14.51 10.87 -14.10
N GLN A 49 -14.01 11.44 -13.00
CA GLN A 49 -13.33 12.74 -13.03
C GLN A 49 -12.07 12.71 -13.89
N TRP A 50 -11.23 11.68 -13.74
CA TRP A 50 -10.04 11.51 -14.56
C TRP A 50 -10.38 11.41 -16.05
N TRP A 51 -11.43 10.66 -16.41
CA TRP A 51 -11.85 10.52 -17.80
C TRP A 51 -12.27 11.86 -18.43
N MET A 52 -13.04 12.69 -17.70
CA MET A 52 -13.48 13.99 -18.19
C MET A 52 -12.32 14.91 -18.60
N TYR A 53 -11.19 14.84 -17.89
CA TYR A 53 -10.02 15.67 -18.15
C TYR A 53 -8.95 15.01 -19.05
N SER A 54 -9.10 13.72 -19.35
CA SER A 54 -8.04 12.96 -20.02
C SER A 54 -7.95 13.13 -21.54
N GLN A 55 -8.96 13.72 -22.19
CA GLN A 55 -8.99 14.02 -23.63
C GLN A 55 -8.34 12.93 -24.49
N THR A 56 -8.89 11.72 -24.41
CA THR A 56 -8.31 10.52 -25.02
C THR A 56 -9.04 10.21 -26.32
N ASN A 57 -8.33 10.26 -27.45
CA ASN A 57 -8.91 10.14 -28.80
C ASN A 57 -8.56 8.82 -29.50
N ASP A 58 -7.63 8.06 -28.95
CA ASP A 58 -7.13 6.79 -29.49
C ASP A 58 -6.84 5.80 -28.35
N PHE A 59 -6.78 4.52 -28.69
CA PHE A 59 -6.66 3.47 -27.70
C PHE A 59 -5.26 3.41 -27.05
N GLU A 60 -4.21 3.79 -27.77
CA GLU A 60 -2.84 3.81 -27.26
C GLU A 60 -2.64 4.88 -26.17
N THR A 61 -3.20 6.06 -26.39
CA THR A 61 -3.24 7.14 -25.38
C THR A 61 -4.04 6.71 -24.16
N LEU A 62 -5.17 6.01 -24.35
CA LEU A 62 -5.94 5.44 -23.25
C LEU A 62 -5.09 4.49 -22.42
N ARG A 63 -4.43 3.54 -23.08
CA ARG A 63 -3.53 2.58 -22.44
C ARG A 63 -2.48 3.28 -21.60
N THR A 64 -1.76 4.21 -22.19
CA THR A 64 -0.68 4.92 -21.52
C THR A 64 -1.19 5.68 -20.29
N ARG A 65 -2.31 6.42 -20.43
CA ARG A 65 -2.86 7.20 -19.32
C ARG A 65 -3.46 6.32 -18.22
N PHE A 66 -4.14 5.23 -18.58
CA PHE A 66 -4.69 4.29 -17.61
C PHE A 66 -3.58 3.65 -16.79
N HIS A 67 -2.53 3.18 -17.46
CA HIS A 67 -1.35 2.63 -16.79
C HIS A 67 -0.76 3.67 -15.85
N ASN A 68 -0.51 4.90 -16.31
CA ASN A 68 0.05 5.95 -15.47
C ASN A 68 -0.81 6.33 -14.25
N GLN A 69 -2.13 6.28 -14.38
CA GLN A 69 -3.06 6.72 -13.33
C GLN A 69 -3.39 5.62 -12.31
N PHE A 70 -3.58 4.39 -12.76
CA PHE A 70 -4.15 3.30 -11.95
C PHE A 70 -3.19 2.12 -11.73
N ILE A 71 -2.12 2.00 -12.52
CA ILE A 71 -1.17 0.89 -12.43
C ILE A 71 0.20 1.37 -11.94
N CYS A 72 0.77 2.41 -12.55
CA CYS A 72 1.98 3.05 -12.11
C CYS A 72 1.70 3.77 -10.79
N GLN A 73 2.39 3.36 -9.74
CA GLN A 73 2.39 4.14 -8.51
C GLN A 73 3.37 5.31 -8.71
N THR A 74 2.88 6.53 -8.56
CA THR A 74 3.74 7.72 -8.53
C THR A 74 4.75 7.60 -7.38
N PRO A 75 5.94 8.24 -7.46
CA PRO A 75 6.87 8.28 -6.34
C PRO A 75 6.22 8.71 -5.02
N LEU A 76 5.28 9.68 -5.08
CA LEU A 76 4.50 10.12 -3.92
C LEU A 76 3.61 9.02 -3.34
N GLN A 77 2.90 8.25 -4.17
CA GLN A 77 2.10 7.11 -3.70
C GLN A 77 2.99 6.01 -3.10
N MET A 78 4.19 5.81 -3.64
CA MET A 78 5.17 4.89 -3.06
C MET A 78 5.71 5.38 -1.72
N ILE A 79 5.90 6.70 -1.55
CA ILE A 79 6.24 7.31 -0.27
C ILE A 79 5.13 7.09 0.77
N GLU A 80 3.86 7.30 0.41
CA GLU A 80 2.74 7.05 1.33
C GLU A 80 2.61 5.57 1.71
N ARG A 81 2.88 4.67 0.75
CA ARG A 81 2.98 3.23 1.01
C ARG A 81 4.15 2.92 1.95
N LEU A 82 5.33 3.49 1.73
CA LEU A 82 6.50 3.32 2.60
C LEU A 82 6.19 3.70 4.06
N LYS A 83 5.55 4.87 4.28
CA LYS A 83 5.20 5.37 5.62
C LYS A 83 4.26 4.43 6.39
N SER A 84 3.33 3.79 5.68
CA SER A 84 2.33 2.89 6.28
C SER A 84 2.78 1.44 6.37
N THR A 85 3.82 1.04 5.63
CA THR A 85 4.30 -0.34 5.58
C THR A 85 4.89 -0.75 6.94
N LYS A 86 4.39 -1.86 7.50
CA LYS A 86 4.89 -2.49 8.73
C LYS A 86 5.37 -3.91 8.45
N ARG A 87 6.40 -4.36 9.16
CA ARG A 87 6.88 -5.75 9.09
C ARG A 87 5.75 -6.70 9.53
N SER A 88 5.48 -7.74 8.74
CA SER A 88 4.51 -8.78 9.08
C SER A 88 5.12 -9.87 9.98
N LYS A 89 4.26 -10.59 10.70
CA LYS A 89 4.64 -11.75 11.51
C LYS A 89 5.34 -12.81 10.62
N GLY A 90 6.39 -13.45 11.14
CA GLY A 90 7.23 -14.45 10.44
C GLY A 90 8.23 -13.90 9.42
N MET A 91 8.23 -12.59 9.12
CA MET A 91 9.15 -12.00 8.13
C MET A 91 10.56 -11.81 8.71
N SER A 92 11.58 -12.34 8.03
CA SER A 92 12.99 -12.19 8.43
C SER A 92 13.54 -10.77 8.18
N ALA A 93 14.70 -10.48 8.77
CA ALA A 93 15.36 -9.18 8.64
C ALA A 93 15.74 -8.85 7.19
N GLU A 94 16.20 -9.85 6.44
CA GLU A 94 16.58 -9.74 5.03
C GLU A 94 15.37 -9.43 4.15
N VAL A 95 14.29 -10.21 4.28
CA VAL A 95 13.06 -10.01 3.50
C VAL A 95 12.45 -8.63 3.79
N TRP A 96 12.49 -8.19 5.04
CA TRP A 96 12.05 -6.85 5.40
C TRP A 96 12.95 -5.76 4.79
N GLY A 97 14.26 -5.94 4.84
CA GLY A 97 15.24 -5.03 4.24
C GLY A 97 15.08 -4.89 2.72
N ASP A 98 14.87 -6.01 2.02
CA ASP A 98 14.65 -6.07 0.57
C ASP A 98 13.33 -5.40 0.17
N LEU A 99 12.27 -5.64 0.94
CA LEU A 99 10.96 -5.01 0.72
C LEU A 99 11.07 -3.49 0.82
N ILE A 100 11.67 -2.97 1.90
CA ILE A 100 11.80 -1.52 2.09
C ILE A 100 12.73 -0.92 1.04
N SER A 101 13.82 -1.60 0.70
CA SER A 101 14.73 -1.14 -0.36
C SER A 101 14.02 -1.02 -1.70
N SER A 102 13.25 -2.04 -2.09
CA SER A 102 12.48 -2.05 -3.33
C SER A 102 11.42 -0.93 -3.37
N LEU A 103 10.73 -0.69 -2.25
CA LEU A 103 9.77 0.40 -2.13
C LEU A 103 10.45 1.77 -2.20
N CYS A 104 11.63 1.93 -1.61
CA CYS A 104 12.43 3.16 -1.72
C CYS A 104 12.91 3.41 -3.15
N ASP A 105 13.34 2.38 -3.87
CA ASP A 105 13.75 2.51 -5.28
C ASP A 105 12.57 2.92 -6.16
N ALA A 106 11.41 2.30 -5.97
CA ALA A 106 10.17 2.68 -6.66
C ALA A 106 9.67 4.10 -6.29
N ALA A 107 9.96 4.54 -5.06
CA ALA A 107 9.71 5.90 -4.58
C ALA A 107 10.78 6.92 -5.03
N GLN A 108 11.83 6.48 -5.73
CA GLN A 108 13.01 7.29 -6.05
C GLN A 108 13.65 7.95 -4.81
N CYS A 109 13.57 7.28 -3.66
CA CYS A 109 14.18 7.70 -2.41
C CYS A 109 15.58 7.08 -2.28
N TYR A 110 16.60 7.87 -2.63
CA TYR A 110 18.00 7.41 -2.65
C TYR A 110 18.82 7.87 -1.42
N ASP A 111 18.27 8.73 -0.57
CA ASP A 111 18.93 9.16 0.66
C ASP A 111 19.02 8.01 1.66
N ALA A 112 20.25 7.60 2.01
CA ALA A 112 20.49 6.41 2.82
C ALA A 112 19.90 6.52 4.24
N GLU A 113 19.95 7.71 4.83
CA GLU A 113 19.42 7.97 6.16
C GLU A 113 17.90 7.89 6.16
N MET A 114 17.24 8.52 5.18
CA MET A 114 15.80 8.47 5.02
C MET A 114 15.29 7.04 4.76
N ARG A 115 15.98 6.26 3.92
CA ARG A 115 15.68 4.83 3.70
C ARG A 115 15.77 4.04 5.01
N TYR A 116 16.80 4.29 5.79
CA TYR A 116 16.96 3.67 7.10
C TYR A 116 15.86 4.06 8.09
N GLN A 117 15.40 5.32 8.08
CA GLN A 117 14.25 5.74 8.89
C GLN A 117 12.96 5.01 8.49
N TYR A 118 12.70 4.82 7.19
CA TYR A 118 11.55 4.01 6.76
C TYR A 118 11.64 2.57 7.27
N PHE A 119 12.83 1.95 7.13
CA PHE A 119 13.08 0.61 7.65
C PHE A 119 12.80 0.52 9.15
N LEU A 120 13.33 1.44 9.96
CA LEU A 120 13.12 1.46 11.42
C LEU A 120 11.66 1.71 11.80
N SER A 121 10.98 2.63 11.12
CA SER A 121 9.60 3.03 11.42
C SER A 121 8.59 1.91 11.17
N GLY A 122 8.91 0.99 10.25
CA GLY A 122 8.07 -0.16 9.93
C GLY A 122 8.33 -1.39 10.81
N LEU A 123 9.41 -1.41 11.60
CA LEU A 123 9.64 -2.48 12.57
C LEU A 123 8.59 -2.45 13.67
N ARG A 124 8.04 -3.62 14.00
CA ARG A 124 7.18 -3.83 15.18
C ARG A 124 7.99 -4.35 16.38
N ASN A 125 9.00 -5.17 16.12
CA ASN A 125 9.79 -5.84 17.14
C ASN A 125 10.67 -4.88 17.96
N LYS A 126 10.44 -4.85 19.27
CA LYS A 126 11.16 -3.97 20.22
C LYS A 126 12.62 -4.38 20.40
N GLU A 127 12.92 -5.67 20.37
CA GLU A 127 14.29 -6.18 20.54
C GLU A 127 15.21 -5.76 19.39
N TRP A 128 14.73 -5.90 18.14
CA TRP A 128 15.43 -5.41 16.97
C TRP A 128 15.65 -3.91 17.03
N LYS A 129 14.64 -3.14 17.42
CA LYS A 129 14.79 -1.69 17.60
C LYS A 129 15.86 -1.35 18.64
N ALA A 130 15.88 -2.05 19.78
CA ALA A 130 16.89 -1.84 20.81
C ALA A 130 18.30 -2.26 20.35
N ALA A 131 18.41 -3.40 19.65
CA ALA A 131 19.66 -3.90 19.11
C ALA A 131 20.26 -2.95 18.06
N LEU A 132 19.41 -2.31 17.25
CA LEU A 132 19.80 -1.31 16.27
C LEU A 132 20.10 0.04 16.92
N ALA A 133 19.34 0.48 17.94
CA ALA A 133 19.60 1.76 18.62
C ALA A 133 20.96 1.79 19.35
N THR A 134 21.43 0.64 19.83
CA THR A 134 22.75 0.49 20.47
C THR A 134 23.91 0.45 19.47
N THR A 135 23.61 0.33 18.18
CA THR A 135 24.62 0.22 17.12
C THR A 135 24.49 1.45 16.22
N MET A 136 25.57 2.19 15.96
CA MET A 136 25.53 3.39 15.10
C MET A 136 25.30 3.00 13.62
N VAL A 137 24.08 2.60 13.29
CA VAL A 137 23.64 2.14 11.97
C VAL A 137 22.90 3.28 11.28
N ASN A 138 23.22 3.50 10.01
CA ASN A 138 22.63 4.57 9.19
C ASN A 138 22.19 4.08 7.79
N SER A 139 22.13 2.76 7.57
CA SER A 139 21.71 2.18 6.30
C SER A 139 21.01 0.83 6.50
N ILE A 140 20.12 0.48 5.56
CA ILE A 140 19.39 -0.80 5.58
C ILE A 140 20.35 -2.00 5.54
N PRO A 141 21.35 -2.07 4.62
CA PRO A 141 22.24 -3.22 4.57
C PRO A 141 23.03 -3.43 5.87
N HIS A 142 23.49 -2.33 6.50
CA HIS A 142 24.18 -2.41 7.77
C HIS A 142 23.24 -2.86 8.91
N ALA A 143 21.99 -2.40 8.92
CA ALA A 143 20.98 -2.84 9.89
C ALA A 143 20.72 -4.35 9.79
N VAL A 144 20.53 -4.85 8.57
CA VAL A 144 20.32 -6.28 8.31
C VAL A 144 21.55 -7.08 8.75
N ALA A 145 22.76 -6.64 8.40
CA ALA A 145 23.99 -7.30 8.81
C ALA A 145 24.15 -7.39 10.34
N VAL A 146 23.80 -6.32 11.07
CA VAL A 146 23.83 -6.31 12.55
C VAL A 146 22.83 -7.31 13.13
N LEU A 147 21.61 -7.37 12.60
CA LEU A 147 20.59 -8.32 13.04
C LEU A 147 21.02 -9.77 12.77
N LEU A 148 21.59 -10.04 11.59
CA LEU A 148 22.15 -11.35 11.26
C LEU A 148 23.30 -11.73 12.21
N PHE A 149 24.26 -10.84 12.43
CA PHE A 149 25.40 -11.09 13.31
C PHE A 149 25.00 -11.37 14.76
N LYS A 150 23.94 -10.71 15.25
CA LYS A 150 23.38 -10.95 16.59
C LYS A 150 22.47 -12.19 16.64
N ASN A 151 22.40 -13.00 15.59
CA ASN A 151 21.49 -14.14 15.42
C ASN A 151 19.99 -13.78 15.49
N MET A 152 19.67 -12.50 15.29
CA MET A 152 18.31 -11.94 15.33
C MET A 152 17.67 -11.93 13.93
N HIS A 153 18.04 -12.84 13.04
CA HIS A 153 17.51 -12.94 11.68
C HIS A 153 16.01 -13.22 11.62
N LEU A 154 15.53 -14.06 12.56
CA LEU A 154 14.13 -14.30 12.86
C LEU A 154 13.83 -13.67 14.23
N PRO A 155 12.90 -12.71 14.32
CA PRO A 155 12.58 -12.07 15.60
C PRO A 155 11.81 -13.04 16.49
N ILE A 156 12.02 -12.93 17.80
CA ILE A 156 11.08 -13.50 18.78
C ILE A 156 9.83 -12.62 18.72
N GLU A 157 8.70 -13.20 18.35
CA GLU A 157 7.48 -12.44 18.09
C GLU A 157 6.60 -12.40 19.32
N ASP A 158 6.38 -11.21 19.85
CA ASP A 158 5.39 -10.96 20.88
C ASP A 158 4.06 -10.58 20.21
N ASP A 159 3.00 -11.33 20.50
CA ASP A 159 1.66 -11.11 19.93
C ASP A 159 1.13 -9.68 20.22
N SER A 160 1.59 -9.04 21.30
CA SER A 160 1.27 -7.65 21.61
C SER A 160 1.81 -6.63 20.60
N GLU A 161 2.87 -6.96 19.86
CA GLU A 161 3.48 -6.11 18.83
C GLU A 161 2.68 -6.11 17.52
N PHE A 162 1.79 -7.10 17.36
CA PHE A 162 0.98 -7.33 16.18
C PHE A 162 -0.52 -7.13 16.42
N ALA A 163 -0.95 -6.98 17.67
CA ALA A 163 -2.26 -6.44 17.97
C ALA A 163 -2.37 -5.09 17.24
N GLU A 164 -3.17 -5.05 16.17
CA GLU A 164 -3.63 -3.79 15.61
C GLU A 164 -4.16 -2.96 16.77
N ALA A 165 -3.91 -1.65 16.78
CA ALA A 165 -4.51 -0.77 17.76
C ALA A 165 -6.03 -0.74 17.51
N SER A 166 -6.73 -1.79 17.92
CA SER A 166 -8.17 -1.76 18.15
C SER A 166 -8.35 -0.57 19.06
N GLY A 167 -9.00 0.48 18.57
CA GLY A 167 -9.17 1.73 19.31
C GLY A 167 -9.73 1.41 20.69
N SER A 168 -8.84 1.33 21.68
CA SER A 168 -9.21 1.13 23.06
C SER A 168 -9.63 2.49 23.57
N LYS A 169 -10.87 2.88 23.25
CA LYS A 169 -11.66 3.72 24.14
C LYS A 169 -12.61 2.80 24.91
N PRO A 170 -12.45 2.65 26.23
CA PRO A 170 -13.43 1.95 27.03
C PRO A 170 -14.73 2.76 27.07
N SER A 171 -15.78 2.19 26.47
CA SER A 171 -17.17 2.12 26.96
C SER A 171 -17.71 3.28 27.83
N THR A 172 -17.56 4.54 27.42
CA THR A 172 -18.32 5.64 28.05
C THR A 172 -19.79 5.64 27.59
N GLU A 173 -20.06 5.14 26.38
CA GLU A 173 -21.42 5.03 25.82
C GLU A 173 -22.30 4.00 26.56
N ASN A 174 -21.72 2.84 26.94
CA ASN A 174 -22.47 1.82 27.67
C ASN A 174 -22.86 2.30 29.09
N THR A 175 -22.01 3.08 29.75
CA THR A 175 -22.34 3.63 31.07
C THR A 175 -23.47 4.66 30.99
N MET A 176 -23.48 5.52 29.96
CA MET A 176 -24.55 6.51 29.75
C MET A 176 -25.90 5.85 29.39
N MET A 177 -25.89 4.81 28.56
CA MET A 177 -27.11 4.07 28.22
C MET A 177 -27.70 3.33 29.42
N GLN A 178 -26.87 2.77 30.30
CA GLN A 178 -27.33 2.06 31.49
C GLN A 178 -27.90 3.02 32.55
N GLN A 179 -27.40 4.25 32.61
CA GLN A 179 -27.90 5.31 33.51
C GLN A 179 -29.26 5.87 33.06
N MET A 180 -29.54 5.93 31.76
CA MET A 180 -30.87 6.36 31.26
C MET A 180 -31.96 5.32 31.52
N LEU A 181 -31.65 4.03 31.44
CA LEU A 181 -32.60 2.94 31.71
C LEU A 181 -33.01 2.82 33.18
N THR A 182 -32.17 3.28 34.10
CA THR A 182 -32.44 3.25 35.55
C THR A 182 -33.26 4.44 36.04
N MET A 183 -33.40 5.51 35.24
CA MET A 183 -34.26 6.66 35.56
C MET A 183 -35.71 6.51 35.03
N MET A 184 -36.02 5.44 34.31
CA MET A 184 -37.37 5.17 33.79
C MET A 184 -38.08 3.99 34.51
N GLN A 185 -37.57 3.55 35.66
CA GLN A 185 -38.26 2.67 36.62
C GLN A 185 -38.65 3.47 37.86
#